data_AF-A0A5N9ABB4-F1
#
_entry.id   AF-A0A5N9ABB4-F1
#
_cell.length_a   1.000
_cell.length_b   1.000
_cell.length_c   1.000
_cell.angle_alpha   90.00
_cell.angle_beta   90.00
_cell.angle_gamma   90.00
#
_symmetry.space_group_name_H-M   'P 1'
#
loop_
_entity.id
_entity.type
_entity.pdbx_description
1 polymer ?
#
loop_
_entity_poly.entity_id
_entity_poly.type
_entity_poly.pdbx_seq_one_letter_code
_entity_poly.pdbx_strand_id
1 'polypeptide(L)'
;MPEIWYELLSKIDNQFLKQLLSDIDYVDIGNMISTDLRIVFNSQESFNLFNLSLRKKSSREIIEKLFSETFGEDVSIILDPPKK
;
A
#
# COMPACT_ATOMS: atom_id res chain seq x y z
N MET A 1 3.90 -8.91 -9.44
CA MET A 1 3.08 -7.76 -9.02
C MET A 1 1.83 -7.68 -9.89
N PRO A 2 0.63 -7.45 -9.35
CA PRO A 2 -0.61 -7.24 -10.12
C PRO A 2 -0.60 -5.95 -10.94
N GLU A 3 -1.27 -5.91 -12.09
CA GLU A 3 -1.32 -4.74 -12.99
C GLU A 3 -1.91 -3.49 -12.31
N ILE A 4 -2.99 -3.68 -11.54
CA ILE A 4 -3.66 -2.64 -10.75
C ILE A 4 -2.72 -1.94 -9.75
N TRP A 5 -1.64 -2.61 -9.32
CA TRP A 5 -0.62 -1.98 -8.48
C TRP A 5 0.20 -0.94 -9.26
N TYR A 6 0.55 -1.23 -10.51
CA TYR A 6 1.25 -0.27 -11.37
C TYR A 6 0.36 0.92 -11.71
N GLU A 7 -0.95 0.71 -11.87
CA GLU A 7 -1.91 1.81 -12.01
C GLU A 7 -1.90 2.72 -10.79
N LEU A 8 -1.91 2.16 -9.58
CA LEU A 8 -1.77 2.92 -8.34
C LEU A 8 -0.47 3.75 -8.34
N LEU A 9 0.68 3.13 -8.63
CA LEU A 9 1.97 3.83 -8.66
C LEU A 9 2.03 4.97 -9.69
N SER A 10 1.27 4.86 -10.79
CA SER A 10 1.18 5.90 -11.82
C SER A 10 0.43 7.14 -11.35
N LYS A 11 -0.51 7.01 -10.40
CA LYS A 11 -1.34 8.08 -9.84
C LYS A 11 -0.67 8.84 -8.69
N ILE A 12 0.48 8.37 -8.19
CA ILE A 12 1.16 8.99 -7.04
C ILE A 12 2.07 10.13 -7.49
N ASP A 13 1.70 11.36 -7.12
CA ASP A 13 2.55 12.55 -7.28
C ASP A 13 3.64 12.65 -6.20
N ASN A 14 3.36 12.13 -5.00
CA ASN A 14 4.31 12.14 -3.89
C ASN A 14 5.46 11.16 -4.14
N GLN A 15 6.63 11.69 -4.51
CA GLN A 15 7.82 10.88 -4.83
C GLN A 15 8.25 9.94 -3.71
N PHE A 16 8.15 10.37 -2.45
CA PHE A 16 8.50 9.54 -1.30
C PHE A 16 7.56 8.34 -1.15
N LEU A 17 6.24 8.57 -1.22
CA LEU A 17 5.25 7.50 -1.17
C LEU A 17 5.41 6.55 -2.36
N LYS A 18 5.68 7.09 -3.55
CA LYS A 18 5.92 6.30 -4.76
C LYS A 18 7.14 5.40 -4.61
N GLN A 19 8.24 5.92 -4.07
CA GLN A 19 9.44 5.13 -3.80
C GLN A 19 9.16 4.02 -2.77
N LEU A 20 8.48 4.33 -1.66
CA LEU A 20 8.09 3.33 -0.67
C LEU A 20 7.26 2.20 -1.29
N LEU A 21 6.21 2.54 -2.04
CA LEU A 21 5.31 1.56 -2.65
C LEU A 21 5.91 0.85 -3.89
N SER A 22 7.03 1.35 -4.40
CA SER A 22 7.83 0.64 -5.41
C SER A 22 8.74 -0.43 -4.79
N ASP A 23 9.01 -0.35 -3.49
CA ASP A 23 9.82 -1.31 -2.72
C ASP A 23 9.00 -2.48 -2.17
N ILE A 24 7.97 -2.90 -2.91
CA ILE A 24 7.10 -4.03 -2.55
C ILE A 24 7.62 -5.29 -3.21
N ASP A 25 7.73 -6.35 -2.42
CA ASP A 25 8.04 -7.72 -2.87
C ASP A 25 6.77 -8.37 -3.42
N TYR A 26 5.70 -8.31 -2.61
CA TYR A 26 4.45 -8.99 -2.90
C TYR A 26 3.24 -8.16 -2.45
N VAL A 27 2.19 -8.19 -3.26
CA VAL A 27 0.86 -7.72 -2.87
C VAL A 27 -0.18 -8.77 -3.23
N ASP A 28 -1.02 -9.10 -2.26
CA ASP A 28 -2.23 -9.91 -2.42
C ASP A 28 -3.46 -9.01 -2.36
N ILE A 29 -4.42 -9.29 -3.23
CA ILE A 29 -5.69 -8.57 -3.29
C ILE A 29 -6.78 -9.61 -3.04
N GLY A 30 -7.17 -9.75 -1.77
CA GLY A 30 -8.21 -10.69 -1.35
C GLY A 30 -9.60 -10.25 -1.84
N ASN A 31 -10.51 -11.21 -1.98
CA ASN A 31 -11.91 -10.97 -2.35
C ASN A 31 -12.89 -11.67 -1.40
N MET A 32 -13.93 -10.96 -0.96
CA MET A 32 -15.34 -11.36 -1.14
C MET A 32 -16.38 -10.33 -0.63
N ILE A 33 -16.01 -9.39 0.26
CA ILE A 33 -16.94 -8.34 0.78
C ILE A 33 -16.22 -7.01 1.06
N SER A 34 -14.94 -7.05 1.47
CA SER A 34 -14.00 -5.91 1.58
C SER A 34 -12.73 -6.24 0.81
N THR A 35 -12.05 -5.23 0.26
CA THR A 35 -10.78 -5.43 -0.45
C THR A 35 -9.64 -5.46 0.56
N ASP A 36 -9.25 -6.66 0.97
CA ASP A 36 -8.10 -6.85 1.85
C ASP A 36 -6.81 -6.83 1.01
N LEU A 37 -6.02 -5.77 1.16
CA LEU A 37 -4.72 -5.59 0.52
C LEU A 37 -3.61 -6.03 1.48
N ARG A 38 -2.98 -7.14 1.15
CA ARG A 38 -1.86 -7.67 1.93
C ARG A 38 -0.55 -7.30 1.26
N ILE A 39 0.25 -6.46 1.90
CA ILE A 39 1.48 -5.90 1.34
C ILE A 39 2.70 -6.42 2.10
N VAL A 40 3.71 -6.86 1.34
CA VAL A 40 5.03 -7.26 1.83
C VAL A 40 6.07 -6.37 1.15
N PHE A 41 6.87 -5.65 1.94
CA PHE A 41 7.99 -4.85 1.43
C PHE A 41 9.25 -5.70 1.27
N ASN A 42 10.12 -5.35 0.31
CA ASN A 42 11.44 -5.99 0.21
C ASN A 42 12.33 -5.60 1.41
N SER A 43 12.26 -4.34 1.87
CA SER A 43 13.10 -3.85 2.97
C SER A 43 12.33 -3.62 4.27
N GLN A 44 13.02 -3.88 5.39
CA GLN A 44 12.50 -3.56 6.72
C GLN A 44 12.30 -2.04 6.91
N GLU A 45 13.12 -1.23 6.24
CA GLU A 45 13.03 0.23 6.28
C GLU A 45 11.72 0.72 5.66
N SER A 46 11.40 0.29 4.43
CA SER A 46 10.15 0.66 3.76
C SER A 46 8.92 0.18 4.54
N PHE A 47 8.95 -1.05 5.08
CA PHE A 47 7.91 -1.54 5.98
C PHE A 47 7.71 -0.61 7.19
N ASN A 48 8.79 -0.22 7.86
CA ASN A 48 8.71 0.64 9.04
C ASN A 48 8.17 2.03 8.69
N LEU A 49 8.67 2.64 7.61
CA LEU A 49 8.25 3.98 7.17
C LEU A 49 6.78 4.00 6.73
N PHE A 50 6.34 2.98 6.00
CA PHE A 50 4.95 2.89 5.58
C PHE A 50 4.01 2.63 6.77
N ASN A 51 4.38 1.71 7.68
CA ASN A 51 3.63 1.46 8.91
C ASN A 51 3.51 2.71 9.80
N LEU A 52 4.59 3.50 9.92
CA LEU A 52 4.55 4.80 10.60
C LEU A 52 3.61 5.79 9.91
N SER A 53 3.58 5.79 8.57
CA SER A 53 2.69 6.65 7.78
C SER A 53 1.22 6.29 8.03
N LEU A 54 0.87 5.00 8.09
CA LEU A 54 -0.49 4.56 8.43
C LEU A 54 -0.94 4.96 9.84
N ARG A 55 -0.01 5.19 10.78
CA ARG A 55 -0.33 5.65 12.15
C ARG A 55 -0.57 7.15 12.24
N LYS A 56 -0.13 7.93 11.25
CA LYS A 56 -0.34 9.38 11.20
C LYS A 56 -1.62 9.69 10.43
N LYS A 57 -2.63 10.25 11.10
CA LYS A 57 -3.96 10.52 10.53
C LYS A 57 -3.92 11.18 9.14
N SER A 58 -3.17 12.26 8.99
CA SER A 58 -3.06 12.99 7.71
C SER A 58 -2.45 12.14 6.59
N SER A 59 -1.41 11.36 6.89
CA SER A 59 -0.77 10.47 5.92
C SER A 59 -1.69 9.29 5.58
N ARG A 60 -2.36 8.74 6.59
CA ARG A 60 -3.33 7.65 6.46
C ARG A 60 -4.49 8.03 5.54
N GLU A 61 -5.09 9.20 5.74
CA GLU A 61 -6.22 9.69 4.90
C GLU A 61 -5.82 9.82 3.43
N ILE A 62 -4.58 10.26 3.14
CA ILE A 62 -4.06 10.35 1.77
C ILE A 62 -3.89 8.94 1.16
N ILE A 63 -3.32 8.01 1.93
CA ILE A 63 -3.10 6.62 1.49
C ILE A 63 -4.44 5.92 1.26
N GLU A 64 -5.37 6.01 2.20
CA GLU A 64 -6.70 5.40 2.10
C GLU A 64 -7.47 5.94 0.89
N LYS A 65 -7.42 7.25 0.65
CA LYS A 65 -8.04 7.85 -0.55
C LYS A 65 -7.44 7.34 -1.85
N LEU A 66 -6.11 7.31 -1.96
CA LEU A 66 -5.43 6.81 -3.15
C LEU A 66 -5.78 5.32 -3.42
N PHE A 67 -5.83 4.55 -2.34
CA PHE A 67 -6.13 3.14 -2.40
C PHE A 67 -7.60 2.91 -2.74
N SER A 68 -8.53 3.69 -2.19
CA SER A 68 -9.95 3.56 -2.54
C SER A 68 -10.25 3.97 -3.98
N GLU A 69 -9.57 5.00 -4.50
CA GLU A 69 -9.63 5.40 -5.91
C GLU A 69 -9.06 4.36 -6.88
N THR A 70 -8.29 3.39 -6.38
CA THR A 70 -7.69 2.33 -7.21
C THR A 70 -8.40 0.99 -7.03
N PHE A 71 -8.76 0.62 -5.80
CA PHE A 71 -9.25 -0.71 -5.45
C PHE A 71 -10.73 -0.74 -5.03
N GLY A 72 -11.39 0.41 -4.81
CA GLY A 72 -12.79 0.51 -4.42
C GLY A 72 -13.01 1.11 -3.01
N GLU A 73 -14.26 1.44 -2.68
CA GLU A 73 -14.62 1.85 -1.31
C GLU A 73 -14.61 0.60 -0.40
N ASP A 74 -13.98 0.66 0.78
CA ASP A 74 -13.72 -0.47 1.71
C ASP A 74 -12.42 -1.29 1.48
N VAL A 75 -11.29 -0.58 1.43
CA VAL A 75 -9.95 -1.17 1.43
C VAL A 75 -9.42 -1.34 2.85
N SER A 76 -9.00 -2.56 3.20
CA SER A 76 -8.27 -2.87 4.43
C SER A 76 -6.80 -3.16 4.11
N ILE A 77 -5.87 -2.39 4.69
CA ILE A 77 -4.43 -2.56 4.45
C ILE A 77 -3.82 -3.42 5.55
N ILE A 78 -3.26 -4.56 5.17
CA ILE A 78 -2.55 -5.49 6.04
C ILE A 78 -1.08 -5.50 5.63
N LEU A 79 -0.19 -5.21 6.58
CA LEU A 79 1.25 -5.23 6.36
C LEU A 79 1.86 -6.47 7.00
N ASP A 80 2.49 -7.32 6.20
CA ASP A 80 3.38 -8.35 6.74
C ASP A 80 4.83 -7.85 6.75
N PRO A 81 5.62 -8.27 7.75
CA PRO A 81 7.05 -7.99 7.74
C PRO A 81 7.75 -8.72 6.57
N PRO A 82 8.85 -8.17 6.03
CA PRO A 82 9.68 -8.85 5.05
C PRO A 82 10.11 -10.23 5.55
N LYS A 83 10.12 -11.22 4.66
CA LYS A 83 10.75 -12.51 4.94
C LYS A 83 12.27 -12.29 4.89
N LYS A 84 12.91 -12.44 6.04
CA LYS A 84 14.36 -12.27 6.24
C LYS A 84 15.23 -12.89 5.15
#